data_AF-A0A8C3QN31-F1
#
_entry.id   AF-A0A8C3QN31-F1
#
_cell.length_a   1.000
_cell.length_b   1.000
_cell.length_c   1.000
_cell.angle_alpha   90.00
_cell.angle_beta   90.00
_cell.angle_gamma   90.00
#
_symmetry.space_group_name_H-M   'P 1'
#
loop_
_entity.id
_entity.type
_entity.pdbx_description
1 polymer ?
#
loop_
_entity_poly.entity_id
_entity_poly.type
_entity_poly.pdbx_seq_one_letter_code
_entity_poly.pdbx_strand_id
1 'polypeptide(L)'
;MGGRRSPLEPGVPCQAELWGDLGVLEEDEELEGFRREADVLREKLREALSHTSGNIRQSSSLTDLTSDSTWDQQKPHLFPKARLRPKSASSPWIPSITIPQPFKMTLREARKKSELMKSYMFLELDKQRDKRQSQDEAECQKQFRAQPVPAHVFLPLYQEIMEQNEIRRQAATQKRKELLLLTQRPFSFLEKEEKKKEAIRQKFLAAATPNESSKQKQASKKVPKSTYDSLLGDKLKEAELFREIRIQMRAKDLLKSSVAPIDTSSCRREPQSRTATRTKQERLGFLQDKSFSFKPRINPTIPDFEELYWAFQRKTLRRQEIKEPIRNKPFKLRTSNLHARQRQASEKIKVRHQDISVVLLSLIKTSQVYSI
;
A
#
# COMPACT_ATOMS: atom_id res chain seq x y z
N MET A 1 38.85 28.04 -42.06
CA MET A 1 38.27 26.90 -42.78
C MET A 1 36.85 26.70 -42.30
N GLY A 2 35.89 27.25 -43.05
CA GLY A 2 34.47 27.13 -42.77
C GLY A 2 33.86 25.86 -43.36
N GLY A 3 32.71 25.45 -42.82
CA GLY A 3 31.89 24.35 -43.32
C GLY A 3 30.67 24.18 -42.43
N ARG A 4 29.69 25.08 -42.53
CA ARG A 4 28.38 24.88 -43.19
C ARG A 4 27.37 24.10 -42.33
N ARG A 5 26.41 24.90 -41.84
CA ARG A 5 25.07 24.50 -41.43
C ARG A 5 24.28 23.95 -42.63
N SER A 6 23.37 23.02 -42.37
CA SER A 6 22.17 22.79 -43.17
C SER A 6 21.05 22.28 -42.26
N PRO A 7 19.91 22.99 -42.17
CA PRO A 7 18.67 22.45 -41.61
C PRO A 7 17.80 21.87 -42.73
N LEU A 8 17.14 20.73 -42.49
CA LEU A 8 16.04 20.24 -43.31
C LEU A 8 14.79 20.08 -42.44
N GLU A 9 13.71 20.51 -43.06
CA GLU A 9 12.38 20.89 -42.56
C GLU A 9 11.54 19.73 -41.96
N PRO A 10 10.47 20.08 -41.21
CA PRO A 10 9.59 19.13 -40.52
C PRO A 10 8.49 18.55 -41.44
N GLY A 11 8.22 17.26 -41.28
CA GLY A 11 7.09 16.56 -41.91
C GLY A 11 5.75 16.87 -41.23
N VAL A 12 4.77 17.19 -42.07
CA VAL A 12 3.35 17.49 -41.81
C VAL A 12 2.59 16.26 -41.24
N PRO A 13 1.48 16.45 -40.49
CA PRO A 13 0.87 15.41 -39.65
C PRO A 13 -0.12 14.52 -40.42
N CYS A 14 -0.15 13.23 -40.07
CA CYS A 14 -1.22 12.32 -40.49
C CYS A 14 -2.48 12.57 -39.66
N GLN A 15 -3.52 13.09 -40.30
CA GLN A 15 -4.91 12.89 -39.89
C GLN A 15 -5.34 11.49 -40.32
N ALA A 16 -5.97 10.76 -39.41
CA ALA A 16 -6.83 9.63 -39.76
C ALA A 16 -8.15 9.77 -38.99
N GLU A 17 -9.20 9.82 -39.79
CA GLU A 17 -10.59 9.91 -39.41
C GLU A 17 -11.11 8.62 -38.75
N LEU A 18 -11.90 8.79 -37.69
CA LEU A 18 -13.31 8.38 -37.63
C LEU A 18 -13.66 6.90 -37.91
N TRP A 19 -13.76 6.12 -36.83
CA TRP A 19 -14.75 5.05 -36.62
C TRP A 19 -15.15 5.18 -35.13
N GLY A 20 -16.38 5.43 -34.74
CA GLY A 20 -17.58 4.66 -35.07
C GLY A 20 -17.97 3.89 -33.81
N ASP A 21 -18.76 4.55 -32.96
CA ASP A 21 -19.36 4.03 -31.73
C ASP A 21 -20.46 3.00 -32.08
N LEU A 22 -20.23 1.72 -31.79
CA LEU A 22 -21.28 0.72 -31.55
C LEU A 22 -20.65 -0.57 -30.97
N GLY A 23 -20.80 -0.82 -29.67
CA GLY A 23 -20.40 -2.10 -29.07
C GLY A 23 -19.98 -2.05 -27.61
N VAL A 24 -20.69 -1.32 -26.75
CA VAL A 24 -20.56 -1.47 -25.30
C VAL A 24 -21.83 -2.18 -24.83
N LEU A 25 -21.74 -3.45 -24.40
CA LEU A 25 -22.34 -3.94 -23.13
C LEU A 25 -22.43 -5.46 -22.89
N GLU A 26 -22.23 -6.38 -23.85
CA GLU A 26 -22.45 -7.82 -23.55
C GLU A 26 -21.17 -8.66 -23.30
N GLU A 27 -20.02 -8.33 -23.89
CA GLU A 27 -18.83 -9.19 -23.75
C GLU A 27 -18.05 -9.00 -22.43
N ASP A 28 -18.21 -7.85 -21.77
CA ASP A 28 -17.51 -7.56 -20.50
C ASP A 28 -18.17 -8.23 -19.29
N GLU A 29 -19.47 -8.53 -19.35
CA GLU A 29 -20.23 -9.20 -18.26
C GLU A 29 -19.82 -10.68 -18.11
N GLU A 30 -19.63 -11.39 -19.23
CA GLU A 30 -19.17 -12.79 -19.22
C GLU A 30 -17.71 -12.89 -18.74
N LEU A 31 -16.84 -11.99 -19.21
CA LEU A 31 -15.44 -11.98 -18.83
C LEU A 31 -15.23 -11.62 -17.35
N GLU A 32 -16.08 -10.74 -16.80
CA GLU A 32 -16.10 -10.42 -15.38
C GLU A 32 -16.71 -11.56 -14.54
N GLY A 33 -17.66 -12.32 -15.10
CA GLY A 33 -18.17 -13.58 -14.53
C GLY A 33 -17.06 -14.61 -14.30
N PHE A 34 -16.25 -14.88 -15.33
CA PHE A 34 -15.11 -15.79 -15.23
C PHE A 34 -14.02 -15.33 -14.27
N ARG A 35 -13.77 -14.02 -14.16
CA ARG A 35 -12.81 -13.46 -13.19
C ARG A 35 -13.29 -13.66 -11.76
N ARG A 36 -14.56 -13.40 -11.50
CA ARG A 36 -15.19 -13.61 -10.19
C ARG A 36 -15.19 -15.09 -9.79
N GLU A 37 -15.51 -15.99 -10.71
CA GLU A 37 -15.48 -17.44 -10.44
C GLU A 37 -14.05 -17.97 -10.20
N ALA A 38 -13.07 -17.48 -10.95
CA ALA A 38 -11.66 -17.79 -10.73
C ALA A 38 -11.13 -17.27 -9.38
N ASP A 39 -11.61 -16.11 -8.93
CA ASP A 39 -11.23 -15.55 -7.63
C ASP A 39 -11.85 -16.33 -6.46
N VAL A 40 -13.10 -16.77 -6.60
CA VAL A 40 -13.76 -17.65 -5.62
C VAL A 40 -13.05 -19.00 -5.52
N LEU A 41 -12.63 -19.60 -6.64
CA LEU A 41 -11.86 -20.85 -6.64
C LEU A 41 -10.47 -20.68 -6.04
N ARG A 42 -9.81 -19.54 -6.27
CA ARG A 42 -8.51 -19.21 -5.66
C ARG A 42 -8.59 -19.01 -4.15
N GLU A 43 -9.64 -18.37 -3.66
CA GLU A 43 -9.88 -18.24 -2.21
C GLU A 43 -10.20 -19.59 -1.57
N LYS A 44 -11.03 -20.42 -2.21
CA LYS A 44 -11.37 -21.76 -1.71
C LYS A 44 -10.13 -22.69 -1.63
N LEU A 45 -9.19 -22.54 -2.58
CA LEU A 45 -7.89 -23.21 -2.53
C LEU A 45 -6.99 -22.68 -1.40
N ARG A 46 -6.95 -21.35 -1.18
CA ARG A 46 -6.21 -20.75 -0.04
C ARG A 46 -6.76 -21.21 1.31
N GLU A 47 -8.08 -21.32 1.43
CA GLU A 47 -8.76 -21.75 2.65
C GLU A 47 -8.52 -23.24 2.95
N ALA A 48 -8.57 -24.10 1.93
CA ALA A 48 -8.22 -25.53 2.05
C ALA A 48 -6.76 -25.76 2.47
N LEU A 49 -5.84 -24.93 1.97
CA LEU A 49 -4.41 -25.00 2.31
C LEU A 49 -4.09 -24.40 3.70
N SER A 50 -4.96 -23.54 4.23
CA SER A 50 -4.78 -22.89 5.55
C SER A 50 -5.23 -23.75 6.73
N HIS A 51 -6.13 -24.73 6.53
CA HIS A 51 -6.60 -25.61 7.61
C HIS A 51 -5.69 -26.80 7.93
N THR A 52 -4.68 -27.08 7.11
CA THR A 52 -3.74 -28.19 7.36
C THR A 52 -2.32 -27.73 7.68
N SER A 53 -2.04 -26.42 7.65
CA SER A 53 -0.76 -25.85 8.05
C SER A 53 -0.84 -25.08 9.37
N GLY A 54 -0.56 -25.80 10.46
CA GLY A 54 0.34 -25.35 11.53
C GLY A 54 -0.07 -24.20 12.46
N ASN A 55 -0.26 -24.54 13.73
CA ASN A 55 0.34 -23.78 14.84
C ASN A 55 0.63 -24.77 15.98
N ILE A 56 1.89 -25.20 16.16
CA ILE A 56 2.83 -24.62 17.13
C ILE A 56 2.18 -24.41 18.50
N ARG A 57 2.32 -25.42 19.36
CA ARG A 57 2.90 -25.23 20.69
C ARG A 57 3.85 -26.38 20.98
N GLN A 58 5.13 -26.05 20.94
CA GLN A 58 6.13 -26.75 21.72
C GLN A 58 5.77 -26.57 23.19
N SER A 59 5.51 -27.68 23.88
CA SER A 59 5.80 -27.79 25.29
C SER A 59 6.69 -29.01 25.47
N SER A 60 7.95 -28.69 25.70
CA SER A 60 8.96 -29.49 26.35
C SER A 60 8.42 -30.34 27.51
N SER A 61 8.80 -31.61 27.54
CA SER A 61 9.55 -32.14 28.68
C SER A 61 10.24 -33.43 28.26
N LEU A 62 11.56 -33.32 28.14
CA LEU A 62 12.50 -34.42 28.31
C LEU A 62 12.25 -35.09 29.66
N THR A 63 11.97 -36.40 29.63
CA THR A 63 12.55 -37.38 30.56
C THR A 63 12.45 -38.75 29.90
N ASP A 64 13.38 -39.05 29.00
CA ASP A 64 13.84 -40.42 28.82
C ASP A 64 14.92 -40.64 29.90
N LEU A 65 14.51 -41.24 31.01
CA LEU A 65 15.42 -41.88 31.95
C LEU A 65 15.14 -43.38 31.89
N THR A 66 16.02 -44.06 31.19
CA THR A 66 16.30 -45.48 31.38
C THR A 66 17.02 -45.61 32.73
N SER A 67 16.46 -46.39 33.66
CA SER A 67 17.19 -47.37 34.49
C SER A 67 16.30 -47.94 35.59
N ASP A 68 16.06 -49.25 35.46
CA ASP A 68 16.23 -50.26 36.50
C ASP A 68 15.42 -50.14 37.81
N SER A 69 14.31 -50.88 37.86
CA SER A 69 13.97 -51.60 39.09
C SER A 69 13.51 -53.03 38.77
N THR A 70 14.41 -53.96 39.04
CA THR A 70 14.18 -55.40 39.17
C THR A 70 13.20 -55.67 40.33
N TRP A 71 12.47 -56.78 40.20
CA TRP A 71 11.62 -57.46 41.19
C TRP A 71 10.11 -57.15 41.19
N ASP A 72 9.38 -58.11 40.61
CA ASP A 72 8.52 -59.04 41.37
C ASP A 72 7.35 -58.42 42.17
N GLN A 73 6.13 -58.61 41.67
CA GLN A 73 5.09 -59.39 42.34
C GLN A 73 3.81 -59.37 41.49
N GLN A 74 3.43 -60.55 41.02
CA GLN A 74 2.08 -60.81 40.54
C GLN A 74 1.09 -60.70 41.71
N LYS A 75 0.08 -59.85 41.56
CA LYS A 75 -1.16 -59.93 42.33
C LYS A 75 -2.34 -59.58 41.42
N PRO A 76 -3.24 -60.52 41.08
CA PRO A 76 -4.44 -60.20 40.33
C PRO A 76 -5.44 -59.51 41.27
N HIS A 77 -5.65 -58.22 41.01
CA HIS A 77 -6.66 -57.40 41.66
C HIS A 77 -8.03 -57.76 41.08
N LEU A 78 -8.94 -58.06 42.01
CA LEU A 78 -10.33 -58.43 41.79
C LEU A 78 -11.07 -57.32 41.03
N PHE A 79 -11.59 -57.63 39.84
CA PHE A 79 -12.57 -56.77 39.18
C PHE A 79 -13.94 -56.89 39.88
N PRO A 80 -14.66 -55.79 40.15
CA PRO A 80 -15.99 -55.85 40.73
C PRO A 80 -17.00 -56.43 39.72
N LYS A 81 -17.71 -57.49 40.11
CA LYS A 81 -18.87 -58.02 39.39
C LYS A 81 -19.97 -56.95 39.35
N ALA A 82 -20.27 -56.42 38.17
CA ALA A 82 -21.49 -55.66 37.93
C ALA A 82 -22.72 -56.59 38.11
N ARG A 83 -23.57 -56.27 39.08
CA ARG A 83 -24.85 -56.96 39.31
C ARG A 83 -25.83 -56.57 38.20
N LEU A 84 -26.02 -57.43 37.20
CA LEU A 84 -27.16 -57.34 36.29
C LEU A 84 -28.39 -57.98 36.96
N ARG A 85 -29.45 -57.17 37.15
CA ARG A 85 -30.76 -57.64 37.59
C ARG A 85 -31.38 -58.61 36.57
N PRO A 86 -32.24 -59.55 36.99
CA PRO A 86 -33.00 -60.38 36.06
C PRO A 86 -34.14 -59.54 35.47
N LYS A 87 -34.23 -59.45 34.14
CA LYS A 87 -35.40 -58.92 33.43
C LYS A 87 -36.01 -60.04 32.59
N SER A 88 -37.20 -60.43 33.04
CA SER A 88 -38.40 -60.75 32.28
C SER A 88 -38.34 -61.76 31.14
N ALA A 89 -39.24 -62.75 31.25
CA ALA A 89 -39.65 -63.69 30.21
C ALA A 89 -40.19 -62.97 28.96
N SER A 90 -39.30 -62.67 28.01
CA SER A 90 -39.62 -62.31 26.62
C SER A 90 -38.31 -62.22 25.84
N SER A 91 -37.72 -63.37 25.52
CA SER A 91 -36.71 -63.49 24.47
C SER A 91 -36.92 -64.86 23.84
N PRO A 92 -37.04 -64.97 22.50
CA PRO A 92 -37.05 -66.25 21.83
C PRO A 92 -35.83 -67.06 22.29
N TRP A 93 -36.05 -68.31 22.67
CA TRP A 93 -34.98 -69.23 23.06
C TRP A 93 -34.07 -69.45 21.85
N ILE A 94 -33.01 -68.66 21.74
CA ILE A 94 -31.93 -68.93 20.80
C ILE A 94 -31.20 -70.12 21.41
N PRO A 95 -31.15 -71.30 20.74
CA PRO A 95 -30.36 -72.39 21.26
C PRO A 95 -28.92 -71.90 21.41
N SER A 96 -28.35 -72.02 22.60
CA SER A 96 -26.95 -71.70 22.83
C SER A 96 -26.13 -72.55 21.86
N ILE A 97 -25.65 -71.94 20.78
CA ILE A 97 -24.85 -72.65 19.79
C ILE A 97 -23.60 -73.12 20.54
N THR A 98 -23.46 -74.44 20.68
CA THR A 98 -22.31 -75.03 21.36
C THR A 98 -21.09 -74.75 20.49
N ILE A 99 -20.33 -73.70 20.81
CA ILE A 99 -19.07 -73.42 20.14
C ILE A 99 -18.05 -74.41 20.71
N PRO A 100 -17.56 -75.37 19.92
CA PRO A 100 -16.60 -76.34 20.41
C PRO A 100 -15.32 -75.62 20.84
N GLN A 101 -14.72 -76.08 21.94
CA GLN A 101 -13.44 -75.56 22.38
C GLN A 101 -12.39 -75.81 21.28
N PRO A 102 -11.66 -74.78 20.82
CA PRO A 102 -10.68 -74.96 19.77
C PRO A 102 -9.54 -75.85 20.26
N PHE A 103 -8.99 -76.65 19.35
CA PHE A 103 -7.85 -77.51 19.64
C PHE A 103 -6.64 -76.70 20.10
N LYS A 104 -5.80 -77.29 20.95
CA LYS A 104 -4.57 -76.66 21.47
C LYS A 104 -3.63 -76.21 20.33
N MET A 105 -3.63 -76.95 19.22
CA MET A 105 -2.87 -76.59 18.00
C MET A 105 -3.35 -75.25 17.41
N THR A 106 -4.65 -75.02 17.30
CA THR A 106 -5.25 -73.78 16.80
C THR A 106 -4.88 -72.58 17.68
N LEU A 107 -4.88 -72.76 19.01
CA LEU A 107 -4.45 -71.73 19.96
C LEU A 107 -2.94 -71.43 19.83
N ARG A 108 -2.11 -72.46 19.60
CA ARG A 108 -0.66 -72.30 19.36
C ARG A 108 -0.39 -71.48 18.11
N GLU A 109 -1.09 -71.76 17.01
CA GLU A 109 -0.95 -70.99 15.76
C GLU A 109 -1.47 -69.57 15.88
N ALA A 110 -2.60 -69.35 16.56
CA ALA A 110 -3.14 -68.02 16.78
C ALA A 110 -2.17 -67.13 17.59
N ARG A 111 -1.54 -67.69 18.63
CA ARG A 111 -0.50 -66.99 19.41
C ARG A 111 0.71 -66.64 18.54
N LYS A 112 1.24 -67.59 17.78
CA LYS A 112 2.35 -67.34 16.83
C LYS A 112 2.01 -66.27 15.80
N LYS A 113 0.81 -66.30 15.21
CA LYS A 113 0.35 -65.27 14.26
C LYS A 113 0.27 -63.90 14.93
N SER A 114 -0.21 -63.82 16.17
CA SER A 114 -0.27 -62.57 16.92
C SER A 114 1.11 -62.02 17.29
N GLU A 115 2.07 -62.89 17.62
CA GLU A 115 3.46 -62.51 17.90
C GLU A 115 4.17 -62.01 16.65
N LEU A 116 3.98 -62.68 15.50
CA LEU A 116 4.50 -62.22 14.22
C LEU A 116 3.91 -60.86 13.82
N MET A 117 2.59 -60.67 13.99
CA MET A 117 1.95 -59.37 13.72
C MET A 117 2.51 -58.26 14.63
N LYS A 118 2.75 -58.55 15.91
CA LYS A 118 3.40 -57.61 16.84
C LYS A 118 4.83 -57.26 16.41
N SER A 119 5.61 -58.26 15.97
CA SER A 119 6.97 -58.03 15.48
C SER A 119 7.00 -57.19 14.21
N TYR A 120 6.06 -57.44 13.29
CA TYR A 120 5.90 -56.66 12.07
C TYR A 120 5.49 -55.22 12.37
N MET A 121 4.55 -55.02 13.31
CA MET A 121 4.17 -53.70 13.78
C MET A 121 5.34 -52.94 14.43
N PHE A 122 6.16 -53.62 15.24
CA PHE A 122 7.32 -53.02 15.86
C PHE A 122 8.36 -52.59 14.82
N LEU A 123 8.63 -53.44 13.83
CA LEU A 123 9.52 -53.12 12.71
C LEU A 123 9.02 -51.93 11.88
N GLU A 124 7.71 -51.85 11.63
CA GLU A 124 7.13 -50.71 10.91
C GLU A 124 7.25 -49.41 11.72
N LEU A 125 7.09 -49.47 13.05
CA LEU A 125 7.30 -48.31 13.92
C LEU A 125 8.76 -47.83 13.90
N ASP A 126 9.73 -48.75 13.94
CA ASP A 126 11.15 -48.40 13.85
C ASP A 126 11.49 -47.78 12.49
N LYS A 127 10.98 -48.35 11.40
CA LYS A 127 11.12 -47.76 10.06
C LYS A 127 10.55 -46.34 9.98
N GLN A 128 9.44 -46.07 10.68
CA GLN A 128 8.86 -44.71 10.75
C GLN A 128 9.72 -43.77 11.60
N ARG A 129 10.36 -44.26 12.67
CA ARG A 129 11.32 -43.49 13.48
C ARG A 129 12.54 -43.11 12.66
N ASP A 130 13.13 -44.06 11.93
CA ASP A 130 14.31 -43.82 11.09
C ASP A 130 14.02 -42.79 9.98
N LYS A 131 12.83 -42.86 9.38
CA LYS A 131 12.36 -41.86 8.40
C LYS A 131 12.23 -40.47 9.01
N ARG A 132 11.74 -40.35 10.24
CA ARG A 132 11.64 -39.06 10.93
C ARG A 132 13.02 -38.51 11.28
N GLN A 133 13.89 -39.34 11.85
CA GLN A 133 15.26 -38.94 12.18
C GLN A 133 16.03 -38.44 10.95
N SER A 134 15.95 -39.15 9.83
CA SER A 134 16.58 -38.71 8.58
C SER A 134 15.99 -37.41 8.02
N GLN A 135 14.68 -37.16 8.20
CA GLN A 135 14.05 -35.89 7.86
C GLN A 135 14.54 -34.76 8.78
N ASP A 136 14.58 -35.01 10.10
CA ASP A 136 15.04 -34.05 11.10
C ASP A 136 16.52 -33.68 10.90
N GLU A 137 17.37 -34.66 10.56
CA GLU A 137 18.78 -34.45 10.21
C GLU A 137 18.93 -33.62 8.93
N ALA A 138 18.14 -33.92 7.90
CA ALA A 138 18.12 -33.15 6.67
C ALA A 138 17.63 -31.70 6.89
N GLU A 139 16.71 -31.48 7.83
CA GLU A 139 16.26 -30.15 8.24
C GLU A 139 17.31 -29.41 9.09
N CYS A 140 18.00 -30.09 10.00
CA CYS A 140 19.09 -29.52 10.78
C CYS A 140 20.28 -29.09 9.90
N GLN A 141 20.50 -29.76 8.76
CA GLN A 141 21.48 -29.38 7.76
C GLN A 141 21.08 -28.13 6.96
N LYS A 142 19.79 -27.75 6.95
CA LYS A 142 19.34 -26.49 6.34
C LYS A 142 19.76 -25.34 7.26
N GLN A 143 20.91 -24.73 6.97
CA GLN A 143 21.24 -23.44 7.56
C GLN A 143 20.20 -22.42 7.11
N PHE A 144 19.40 -21.90 8.03
CA PHE A 144 18.47 -20.81 7.74
C PHE A 144 19.27 -19.58 7.33
N ARG A 145 19.39 -19.36 6.03
CA ARG A 145 19.99 -18.18 5.45
C ARG A 145 18.86 -17.31 4.94
N ALA A 146 18.93 -16.02 5.27
CA ALA A 146 18.01 -15.05 4.69
C ALA A 146 18.12 -15.10 3.16
N GLN A 147 16.99 -14.95 2.48
CA GLN A 147 17.00 -14.71 1.05
C GLN A 147 17.84 -13.45 0.78
N PRO A 148 18.73 -13.49 -0.22
CA PRO A 148 19.52 -12.32 -0.56
C PRO A 148 18.61 -11.17 -0.92
N VAL A 149 19.07 -9.95 -0.66
CA VAL A 149 18.33 -8.73 -1.00
C VAL A 149 18.06 -8.72 -2.50
N PRO A 150 16.81 -8.51 -2.95
CA PRO A 150 16.49 -8.46 -4.37
C PRO A 150 17.33 -7.46 -5.16
N ALA A 151 17.64 -7.80 -6.41
CA ALA A 151 18.54 -7.01 -7.25
C ALA A 151 18.07 -5.55 -7.48
N HIS A 152 16.75 -5.32 -7.56
CA HIS A 152 16.17 -4.00 -7.79
C HIS A 152 16.46 -3.00 -6.67
N VAL A 153 16.82 -3.47 -5.47
CA VAL A 153 17.18 -2.62 -4.32
C VAL A 153 18.54 -1.94 -4.55
N PHE A 154 19.41 -2.54 -5.37
CA PHE A 154 20.73 -1.97 -5.70
C PHE A 154 20.70 -1.03 -6.91
N LEU A 155 19.60 -0.99 -7.66
CA LEU A 155 19.46 -0.14 -8.85
C LEU A 155 18.88 1.23 -8.47
N PRO A 156 19.46 2.34 -8.93
CA PRO A 156 18.91 3.68 -8.71
C PRO A 156 17.71 3.93 -9.65
N LEU A 157 16.50 3.62 -9.19
CA LEU A 157 15.24 3.69 -9.97
C LEU A 157 14.54 5.07 -9.94
N TYR A 158 15.19 6.11 -9.41
CA TYR A 158 14.54 7.41 -9.20
C TYR A 158 13.93 7.98 -10.50
N GLN A 159 14.68 7.95 -11.60
CA GLN A 159 14.23 8.47 -12.89
C GLN A 159 12.98 7.74 -13.38
N GLU A 160 12.99 6.40 -13.37
CA GLU A 160 11.86 5.58 -13.79
C GLU A 160 10.61 5.83 -12.93
N ILE A 161 10.78 5.95 -11.61
CA ILE A 161 9.68 6.26 -10.69
C ILE A 161 9.10 7.65 -10.99
N MET A 162 9.95 8.64 -11.26
CA MET A 162 9.52 10.01 -11.58
C MET A 162 8.76 10.07 -12.92
N GLU A 163 9.24 9.36 -13.93
CA GLU A 163 8.55 9.23 -15.22
C GLU A 163 7.19 8.57 -15.07
N GLN A 164 7.10 7.44 -14.35
CA GLN A 164 5.83 6.76 -14.08
C GLN A 164 4.85 7.66 -13.32
N ASN A 165 5.33 8.44 -12.35
CA ASN A 165 4.50 9.36 -11.59
C ASN A 165 3.98 10.51 -12.46
N GLU A 166 4.80 11.05 -13.36
CA GLU A 166 4.37 12.09 -14.29
C GLU A 166 3.33 11.56 -15.29
N ILE A 167 3.51 10.33 -15.81
CA ILE A 167 2.50 9.65 -16.64
C ILE A 167 1.17 9.51 -15.88
N ARG A 168 1.21 9.02 -14.63
CA ARG A 168 0.00 8.90 -13.78
C ARG A 168 -0.67 10.24 -13.55
N ARG A 169 0.10 11.29 -13.30
CA ARG A 169 -0.39 12.66 -13.08
C ARG A 169 -1.05 13.22 -14.34
N GLN A 170 -0.46 13.01 -15.50
CA GLN A 170 -1.03 13.43 -16.78
C GLN A 170 -2.33 12.69 -17.07
N ALA A 171 -2.35 11.37 -16.92
CA ALA A 171 -3.55 10.56 -17.10
C ALA A 171 -4.69 10.99 -16.15
N ALA A 172 -4.39 11.23 -14.87
CA ALA A 172 -5.37 11.71 -13.91
C ALA A 172 -5.92 13.11 -14.28
N THR A 173 -5.05 13.98 -14.79
CA THR A 173 -5.42 15.32 -15.24
C THR A 173 -6.32 15.26 -16.47
N GLN A 174 -6.00 14.40 -17.45
CA GLN A 174 -6.81 14.16 -18.63
C GLN A 174 -8.19 13.62 -18.26
N LYS A 175 -8.25 12.56 -17.43
CA LYS A 175 -9.52 12.00 -16.93
C LYS A 175 -10.40 13.05 -16.23
N ARG A 176 -9.80 13.91 -15.42
CA ARG A 176 -10.55 15.00 -14.75
C ARG A 176 -11.07 16.02 -15.76
N LYS A 177 -10.29 16.37 -16.79
CA LYS A 177 -10.73 17.27 -17.86
C LYS A 177 -11.88 16.66 -18.65
N GLU A 178 -11.77 15.40 -19.04
CA GLU A 178 -12.82 14.66 -19.75
C GLU A 178 -14.10 14.62 -18.93
N LEU A 179 -14.02 14.28 -17.65
CA LEU A 179 -15.17 14.28 -16.75
C LEU A 179 -15.83 15.67 -16.66
N LEU A 180 -15.04 16.73 -16.58
CA LEU A 180 -15.55 18.10 -16.57
C LEU A 180 -16.27 18.46 -17.87
N LEU A 181 -15.71 18.06 -19.02
CA LEU A 181 -16.35 18.27 -20.33
C LEU A 181 -17.66 17.49 -20.45
N LEU A 182 -17.71 16.24 -19.98
CA LEU A 182 -18.93 15.42 -19.97
C LEU A 182 -20.02 16.01 -19.04
N THR A 183 -19.60 16.57 -17.90
CA THR A 183 -20.52 17.20 -16.93
C THR A 183 -20.95 18.59 -17.37
N GLN A 184 -20.20 19.22 -18.28
CA GLN A 184 -20.52 20.54 -18.81
C GLN A 184 -21.77 20.47 -19.68
N ARG A 185 -22.90 20.88 -19.11
CA ARG A 185 -24.11 21.13 -19.90
C ARG A 185 -23.87 22.41 -20.72
N PRO A 186 -23.83 22.35 -22.07
CA PRO A 186 -23.67 23.56 -22.85
C PRO A 186 -24.86 24.48 -22.56
N PHE A 187 -24.58 25.72 -22.22
CA PHE A 187 -25.61 26.75 -22.15
C PHE A 187 -26.23 26.84 -23.54
N SER A 188 -27.56 26.86 -23.63
CA SER A 188 -28.30 27.01 -24.90
C SER A 188 -27.90 28.24 -25.71
N PHE A 189 -27.10 29.13 -25.12
CA PHE A 189 -26.47 30.26 -25.76
C PHE A 189 -25.34 29.88 -26.74
N LEU A 190 -24.51 28.87 -26.47
CA LEU A 190 -23.45 28.45 -27.42
C LEU A 190 -24.05 27.88 -28.69
N GLU A 191 -25.03 27.00 -28.55
CA GLU A 191 -25.76 26.43 -29.67
C GLU A 191 -26.49 27.51 -30.49
N LYS A 192 -27.04 28.54 -29.81
CA LYS A 192 -27.63 29.71 -30.47
C LYS A 192 -26.58 30.59 -31.16
N GLU A 193 -25.39 30.75 -30.59
CA GLU A 193 -24.31 31.56 -31.14
C GLU A 193 -23.66 30.88 -32.36
N GLU A 194 -23.47 29.55 -32.31
CA GLU A 194 -23.01 28.74 -33.45
C GLU A 194 -24.04 28.78 -34.59
N LYS A 195 -25.32 28.53 -34.30
CA LYS A 195 -26.41 28.69 -35.30
C LYS A 195 -26.45 30.10 -35.90
N LYS A 196 -26.17 31.14 -35.10
CA LYS A 196 -26.09 32.51 -35.58
C LYS A 196 -24.86 32.73 -36.47
N LYS A 197 -23.70 32.18 -36.10
CA LYS A 197 -22.46 32.22 -36.91
C LYS A 197 -22.63 31.47 -38.23
N GLU A 198 -23.24 30.29 -38.20
CA GLU A 198 -23.56 29.50 -39.38
C GLU A 198 -24.60 30.19 -40.26
N ALA A 199 -25.65 30.78 -39.68
CA ALA A 199 -26.62 31.57 -40.44
C ALA A 199 -25.96 32.80 -41.09
N ILE A 200 -25.01 33.45 -40.40
CA ILE A 200 -24.22 34.53 -40.98
C ILE A 200 -23.35 33.98 -42.13
N ARG A 201 -22.67 32.85 -41.95
CA ARG A 201 -21.82 32.21 -42.97
C ARG A 201 -22.63 31.79 -44.20
N GLN A 202 -23.81 31.19 -43.99
CA GLN A 202 -24.77 30.82 -45.03
C GLN A 202 -25.31 32.06 -45.76
N LYS A 203 -25.61 33.15 -45.04
CA LYS A 203 -25.99 34.43 -45.67
C LYS A 203 -24.86 35.02 -46.50
N PHE A 204 -23.61 34.95 -46.02
CA PHE A 204 -22.44 35.40 -46.78
C PHE A 204 -22.20 34.53 -48.02
N LEU A 205 -22.35 33.21 -47.92
CA LEU A 205 -22.24 32.30 -49.05
C LEU A 205 -23.38 32.51 -50.06
N ALA A 206 -24.61 32.65 -49.60
CA ALA A 206 -25.77 32.95 -50.45
C ALA A 206 -25.65 34.33 -51.14
N ALA A 207 -25.02 35.30 -50.49
CA ALA A 207 -24.71 36.60 -51.08
C ALA A 207 -23.51 36.53 -52.06
N ALA A 208 -22.62 35.56 -51.90
CA ALA A 208 -21.46 35.34 -52.76
C ALA A 208 -21.75 34.43 -53.97
N THR A 209 -22.77 33.57 -53.90
CA THR A 209 -23.22 32.76 -55.04
C THR A 209 -24.09 33.60 -55.97
N PRO A 210 -23.69 33.81 -57.24
CA PRO A 210 -24.56 34.45 -58.22
C PRO A 210 -25.64 33.45 -58.64
N ASN A 211 -26.88 33.67 -58.23
CA ASN A 211 -28.01 32.87 -58.72
C ASN A 211 -28.29 33.28 -60.18
N GLU A 212 -28.15 32.33 -61.11
CA GLU A 212 -28.33 32.49 -62.57
C GLU A 212 -29.81 32.62 -63.02
N SER A 213 -30.76 32.82 -62.10
CA SER A 213 -32.17 33.00 -62.45
C SER A 213 -32.71 34.35 -61.97
N SER A 214 -33.29 35.09 -62.92
CA SER A 214 -33.71 36.50 -62.88
C SER A 214 -32.57 37.52 -63.04
N LYS A 215 -32.30 37.85 -64.30
CA LYS A 215 -31.60 39.07 -64.71
C LYS A 215 -32.45 40.31 -64.38
N GLN A 216 -32.64 40.62 -63.10
CA GLN A 216 -32.70 42.02 -62.69
C GLN A 216 -31.32 42.33 -62.15
N LYS A 217 -30.47 42.84 -63.04
CA LYS A 217 -29.28 43.58 -62.64
C LYS A 217 -29.77 44.63 -61.64
N GLN A 218 -29.59 44.37 -60.35
CA GLN A 218 -29.53 45.44 -59.39
C GLN A 218 -28.32 46.23 -59.84
N ALA A 219 -28.57 47.24 -60.68
CA ALA A 219 -27.62 48.29 -60.94
C ALA A 219 -27.14 48.67 -59.55
N SER A 220 -25.85 48.45 -59.28
CA SER A 220 -25.19 49.10 -58.16
C SER A 220 -25.54 50.56 -58.36
N LYS A 221 -26.55 51.04 -57.61
CA LYS A 221 -26.93 52.43 -57.59
C LYS A 221 -25.70 53.06 -56.98
N LYS A 222 -24.73 53.46 -57.82
CA LYS A 222 -23.62 54.28 -57.41
C LYS A 222 -24.29 55.41 -56.67
N VAL A 223 -24.05 55.46 -55.36
CA VAL A 223 -24.76 56.40 -54.49
C VAL A 223 -24.60 57.77 -55.15
N PRO A 224 -25.71 58.49 -55.47
CA PRO A 224 -25.64 59.71 -56.24
C PRO A 224 -24.56 60.62 -55.66
N LYS A 225 -23.74 61.29 -56.49
CA LYS A 225 -22.62 62.12 -56.00
C LYS A 225 -23.08 63.19 -54.97
N SER A 226 -24.36 63.54 -54.98
CA SER A 226 -25.03 64.39 -53.97
C SER A 226 -25.07 63.81 -52.55
N THR A 227 -24.83 62.52 -52.36
CA THR A 227 -24.69 61.90 -51.03
C THR A 227 -23.30 62.04 -50.43
N TYR A 228 -22.29 62.35 -51.24
CA TYR A 228 -20.93 62.68 -50.78
C TYR A 228 -20.74 64.19 -50.57
N ASP A 229 -21.83 64.97 -50.61
CA ASP A 229 -21.78 66.38 -50.34
C ASP A 229 -21.35 66.61 -48.88
N SER A 230 -20.28 67.38 -48.69
CA SER A 230 -19.67 67.58 -47.36
C SER A 230 -20.68 68.21 -46.38
N LEU A 231 -21.61 69.01 -46.89
CA LEU A 231 -22.72 69.58 -46.14
C LEU A 231 -23.66 68.52 -45.55
N LEU A 232 -23.88 67.40 -46.25
CA LEU A 232 -24.72 66.30 -45.77
C LEU A 232 -24.04 65.58 -44.59
N GLY A 233 -22.73 65.39 -44.67
CA GLY A 233 -21.93 64.80 -43.60
C GLY A 233 -22.00 65.61 -42.31
N ASP A 234 -21.95 66.94 -42.41
CA ASP A 234 -22.05 67.81 -41.24
C ASP A 234 -23.47 67.82 -40.63
N LYS A 235 -24.52 67.76 -41.46
CA LYS A 235 -25.91 67.59 -40.99
C LYS A 235 -26.12 66.26 -40.25
N LEU A 236 -25.46 65.19 -40.68
CA LEU A 236 -25.51 63.89 -39.99
C LEU A 236 -24.80 63.94 -38.64
N LYS A 237 -23.62 64.58 -38.55
CA LYS A 237 -22.91 64.79 -37.28
C LYS A 237 -23.72 65.65 -36.31
N GLU A 238 -24.35 66.72 -36.80
CA GLU A 238 -25.27 67.55 -36.02
C GLU A 238 -26.44 66.70 -35.48
N ALA A 239 -27.07 65.88 -36.33
CA ALA A 239 -28.18 65.01 -35.93
C ALA A 239 -27.76 63.95 -34.89
N GLU A 240 -26.55 63.39 -35.01
CA GLU A 240 -25.98 62.48 -34.01
C GLU A 240 -25.73 63.18 -32.68
N LEU A 241 -25.17 64.39 -32.70
CA LEU A 241 -24.98 65.20 -31.50
C LEU A 241 -26.32 65.49 -30.80
N PHE A 242 -27.36 65.89 -31.54
CA PHE A 242 -28.70 66.08 -30.97
C PHE A 242 -29.32 64.79 -30.45
N ARG A 243 -29.00 63.64 -31.04
CA ARG A 243 -29.42 62.33 -30.52
C ARG A 243 -28.70 62.02 -29.20
N GLU A 244 -27.39 62.23 -29.11
CA GLU A 244 -26.62 62.03 -27.88
C GLU A 244 -27.12 62.92 -26.75
N ILE A 245 -27.35 64.20 -27.02
CA ILE A 245 -27.91 65.14 -26.04
C ILE A 245 -29.26 64.63 -25.52
N ARG A 246 -30.15 64.18 -26.41
CA ARG A 246 -31.46 63.61 -26.01
C ARG A 246 -31.31 62.34 -25.17
N ILE A 247 -30.36 61.47 -25.49
CA ILE A 247 -30.10 60.25 -24.71
C ILE A 247 -29.58 60.64 -23.31
N GLN A 248 -28.63 61.56 -23.23
CA GLN A 248 -28.07 62.03 -21.95
C GLN A 248 -29.15 62.72 -21.09
N MET A 249 -29.99 63.55 -21.69
CA MET A 249 -31.12 64.17 -20.99
C MET A 249 -32.09 63.12 -20.46
N ARG A 250 -32.52 62.18 -21.30
CA ARG A 250 -33.39 61.08 -20.88
C ARG A 250 -32.78 60.27 -19.73
N ALA A 251 -31.47 59.98 -19.80
CA ALA A 251 -30.77 59.24 -18.74
C ALA A 251 -30.74 60.02 -17.42
N LYS A 252 -30.46 61.33 -17.48
CA LYS A 252 -30.47 62.20 -16.30
C LYS A 252 -31.87 62.31 -15.69
N ASP A 253 -32.90 62.44 -16.51
CA ASP A 253 -34.29 62.52 -16.04
C ASP A 253 -34.74 61.21 -15.41
N LEU A 254 -34.41 60.07 -16.03
CA LEU A 254 -34.72 58.76 -15.47
C LEU A 254 -34.01 58.54 -14.13
N LEU A 255 -32.71 58.91 -14.04
CA LEU A 255 -31.97 58.87 -12.78
C LEU A 255 -32.67 59.71 -11.72
N LYS A 256 -33.00 60.98 -12.03
CA LYS A 256 -33.72 61.89 -11.12
C LYS A 256 -35.09 61.34 -10.70
N SER A 257 -35.88 60.78 -11.61
CA SER A 257 -37.20 60.21 -11.30
C SER A 257 -37.13 58.89 -10.53
N SER A 258 -36.02 58.15 -10.67
CA SER A 258 -35.76 56.91 -9.94
C SER A 258 -35.13 57.14 -8.55
N VAL A 259 -34.81 58.38 -8.19
CA VAL A 259 -34.37 58.71 -6.83
C VAL A 259 -35.56 58.52 -5.89
N ALA A 260 -35.59 57.38 -5.20
CA ALA A 260 -36.42 57.23 -4.01
C ALA A 260 -35.98 58.27 -2.96
N PRO A 261 -36.86 58.78 -2.09
CA PRO A 261 -36.50 59.66 -0.98
C PRO A 261 -35.76 58.85 0.10
N ILE A 262 -34.60 58.33 -0.26
CA ILE A 262 -33.66 57.67 0.63
C ILE A 262 -32.46 58.60 0.64
N ASP A 263 -32.22 59.21 1.78
CA ASP A 263 -31.14 60.14 2.00
C ASP A 263 -29.79 59.45 1.68
N THR A 264 -29.18 59.84 0.56
CA THR A 264 -27.90 59.28 0.10
C THR A 264 -26.73 59.69 1.00
N SER A 265 -26.92 60.66 1.90
CA SER A 265 -25.95 60.98 2.96
C SER A 265 -25.75 59.79 3.92
N SER A 266 -26.79 58.96 4.11
CA SER A 266 -26.72 57.75 4.94
C SER A 266 -26.01 56.57 4.25
N CYS A 267 -25.74 56.67 2.94
CA CYS A 267 -25.04 55.62 2.19
C CYS A 267 -23.51 55.65 2.39
N ARG A 268 -22.99 56.66 3.08
CA ARG A 268 -21.72 56.53 3.84
C ARG A 268 -21.99 55.76 5.14
N ARG A 269 -22.56 54.55 5.04
CA ARG A 269 -22.44 53.62 6.16
C ARG A 269 -20.97 53.27 6.26
N GLU A 270 -20.34 53.74 7.32
CA GLU A 270 -18.98 53.41 7.67
C GLU A 270 -18.80 51.89 7.50
N PRO A 271 -17.84 51.41 6.70
CA PRO A 271 -17.69 49.99 6.37
C PRO A 271 -17.59 49.06 7.60
N GLN A 272 -17.30 49.64 8.76
CA GLN A 272 -17.19 48.99 10.06
C GLN A 272 -18.55 48.66 10.72
N SER A 273 -19.66 49.22 10.22
CA SER A 273 -21.00 49.04 10.81
C SER A 273 -21.65 47.68 10.51
N ARG A 274 -21.10 46.91 9.56
CA ARG A 274 -21.65 45.59 9.20
C ARG A 274 -21.22 44.55 10.23
N THR A 275 -22.16 43.81 10.80
CA THR A 275 -21.86 42.75 11.79
C THR A 275 -20.84 41.73 11.28
N ALA A 276 -20.89 41.41 9.98
CA ALA A 276 -19.92 40.54 9.31
C ALA A 276 -18.51 41.14 9.22
N THR A 277 -18.37 42.46 9.09
CA THR A 277 -17.05 43.12 9.10
C THR A 277 -16.50 43.20 10.51
N ARG A 278 -17.35 43.43 11.52
CA ARG A 278 -16.99 43.32 12.95
C ARG A 278 -16.50 41.92 13.35
N THR A 279 -17.27 40.87 13.05
CA THR A 279 -16.85 39.50 13.37
C THR A 279 -15.57 39.10 12.63
N LYS A 280 -15.41 39.53 11.38
CA LYS A 280 -14.17 39.32 10.63
C LYS A 280 -12.99 40.07 11.25
N GLN A 281 -13.19 41.31 11.70
CA GLN A 281 -12.16 42.10 12.38
C GLN A 281 -11.83 41.57 13.77
N GLU A 282 -12.79 41.01 14.50
CA GLU A 282 -12.53 40.38 15.79
C GLU A 282 -11.79 39.05 15.62
N ARG A 283 -12.24 38.22 14.65
CA ARG A 283 -11.64 36.91 14.34
C ARG A 283 -10.30 37.00 13.64
N LEU A 284 -10.05 38.00 12.81
CA LEU A 284 -8.81 38.17 12.02
C LEU A 284 -8.06 39.44 12.42
N GLY A 285 -8.46 40.13 13.48
CA GLY A 285 -7.82 41.35 13.97
C GLY A 285 -6.38 41.09 14.37
N PHE A 286 -6.13 39.90 14.93
CA PHE A 286 -4.78 39.43 15.19
C PHE A 286 -3.94 39.50 13.92
N LEU A 287 -4.39 39.08 12.74
CA LEU A 287 -3.61 39.15 11.49
C LEU A 287 -3.25 40.58 11.04
N GLN A 288 -4.02 41.60 11.48
CA GLN A 288 -3.78 43.00 11.15
C GLN A 288 -2.71 43.63 12.06
N ASP A 289 -2.48 43.05 13.24
CA ASP A 289 -1.44 43.45 14.16
C ASP A 289 -0.07 43.06 13.58
N LYS A 290 0.66 44.07 13.08
CA LYS A 290 2.03 43.91 12.54
C LYS A 290 3.07 43.57 13.63
N SER A 291 2.63 43.37 14.88
CA SER A 291 3.42 43.12 16.08
C SER A 291 3.62 41.62 16.38
N PHE A 292 3.46 40.72 15.40
CA PHE A 292 3.91 39.33 15.59
C PHE A 292 5.43 39.24 15.61
N SER A 293 5.96 38.78 16.75
CA SER A 293 7.37 38.40 16.90
C SER A 293 7.72 37.16 16.04
N PHE A 294 6.73 36.29 15.81
CA PHE A 294 6.92 35.08 15.03
C PHE A 294 6.76 35.34 13.53
N LYS A 295 7.89 35.46 12.85
CA LYS A 295 7.97 35.46 11.38
C LYS A 295 8.64 34.15 10.97
N PRO A 296 7.88 33.08 10.66
CA PRO A 296 8.49 31.85 10.21
C PRO A 296 9.33 32.15 8.97
N ARG A 297 10.55 31.62 8.93
CA ARG A 297 11.37 31.63 7.71
C ARG A 297 10.70 30.69 6.71
N ILE A 298 9.73 31.22 5.97
CA ILE A 298 9.16 30.54 4.81
C ILE A 298 10.24 30.62 3.73
N ASN A 299 10.76 29.47 3.30
CA ASN A 299 11.66 29.43 2.14
C ASN A 299 10.83 29.85 0.92
N PRO A 300 11.05 31.06 0.35
CA PRO A 300 10.20 31.56 -0.72
C PRO A 300 10.54 30.89 -2.06
N THR A 301 11.77 30.40 -2.19
CA THR A 301 12.30 29.73 -3.35
C THR A 301 12.23 28.23 -3.15
N ILE A 302 11.52 27.56 -4.05
CA ILE A 302 11.52 26.10 -4.15
C ILE A 302 12.96 25.69 -4.56
N PRO A 303 13.67 24.88 -3.75
CA PRO A 303 14.99 24.40 -4.13
C PRO A 303 14.92 23.54 -5.38
N ASP A 304 15.99 23.53 -6.17
CA ASP A 304 16.11 22.57 -7.27
C ASP A 304 16.35 21.16 -6.69
N PHE A 305 15.30 20.35 -6.68
CA PHE A 305 15.33 19.00 -6.15
C PHE A 305 16.17 18.04 -7.00
N GLU A 306 16.32 18.31 -8.31
CA GLU A 306 17.15 17.50 -9.19
C GLU A 306 18.63 17.70 -8.86
N GLU A 307 19.06 18.96 -8.73
CA GLU A 307 20.44 19.26 -8.32
C GLU A 307 20.78 18.66 -6.95
N LEU A 308 19.84 18.74 -5.99
CA LEU A 308 19.99 18.14 -4.67
C LEU A 308 20.08 16.61 -4.74
N TYR A 309 19.26 15.97 -5.58
CA TYR A 309 19.32 14.53 -5.81
C TYR A 309 20.68 14.12 -6.36
N TRP A 310 21.19 14.79 -7.40
CA TRP A 310 22.50 14.49 -7.98
C TRP A 310 23.66 14.81 -7.03
N ALA A 311 23.55 15.84 -6.21
CA ALA A 311 24.52 16.13 -5.16
C ALA A 311 24.54 15.01 -4.09
N PHE A 312 23.37 14.50 -3.71
CA PHE A 312 23.23 13.38 -2.79
C PHE A 312 23.85 12.10 -3.37
N GLN A 313 23.53 11.75 -4.62
CA GLN A 313 24.09 10.57 -5.30
C GLN A 313 25.63 10.64 -5.40
N ARG A 314 26.18 11.81 -5.75
CA ARG A 314 27.65 12.00 -5.74
C ARG A 314 28.26 11.79 -4.36
N LYS A 315 27.57 12.24 -3.30
CA LYS A 315 28.03 12.08 -1.91
C LYS A 315 27.93 10.63 -1.43
N THR A 316 26.90 9.87 -1.84
CA THR A 316 26.75 8.45 -1.48
C THR A 316 27.80 7.59 -2.17
N LEU A 317 28.06 7.79 -3.46
CA LEU A 317 29.11 7.09 -4.21
C LEU A 317 30.49 7.30 -3.56
N ARG A 318 30.86 8.55 -3.27
CA ARG A 318 32.10 8.87 -2.53
C ARG A 318 32.20 8.18 -1.17
N ARG A 319 31.08 8.02 -0.46
CA ARG A 319 31.04 7.33 0.84
C ARG A 319 31.11 5.81 0.72
N GLN A 320 30.66 5.22 -0.38
CA GLN A 320 30.80 3.79 -0.63
C GLN A 320 32.25 3.42 -0.93
N GLU A 321 32.93 4.24 -1.74
CA GLU A 321 34.34 4.03 -2.13
C GLU A 321 35.32 4.08 -0.93
N ILE A 322 34.97 4.78 0.16
CA ILE A 322 35.89 5.09 1.27
C ILE A 322 35.67 4.18 2.52
N LYS A 323 34.82 3.15 2.47
CA LYS A 323 34.62 2.28 3.64
C LYS A 323 35.71 1.21 3.75
N GLU A 324 36.75 1.50 4.53
CA GLU A 324 37.60 0.44 5.06
C GLU A 324 36.75 -0.54 5.89
N PRO A 325 37.02 -1.86 5.83
CA PRO A 325 36.30 -2.85 6.63
C PRO A 325 36.31 -2.43 8.09
N ILE A 326 35.15 -2.46 8.76
CA ILE A 326 35.06 -2.16 10.20
C ILE A 326 35.91 -3.20 10.93
N ARG A 327 37.14 -2.84 11.29
CA ARG A 327 38.01 -3.69 12.09
C ARG A 327 37.43 -3.73 13.50
N ASN A 328 37.09 -4.93 13.97
CA ASN A 328 36.63 -5.10 15.33
C ASN A 328 37.77 -4.75 16.29
N LYS A 329 37.55 -3.79 17.18
CA LYS A 329 38.48 -3.60 18.30
C LYS A 329 38.25 -4.77 19.27
N PRO A 330 39.29 -5.53 19.64
CA PRO A 330 39.13 -6.58 20.62
C PRO A 330 38.62 -5.96 21.93
N PHE A 331 37.51 -6.46 22.43
CA PHE A 331 36.93 -6.02 23.70
C PHE A 331 37.15 -7.12 24.75
N LYS A 332 37.53 -6.70 25.96
CA LYS A 332 37.81 -7.65 27.04
C LYS A 332 36.50 -8.11 27.68
N LEU A 333 36.08 -9.34 27.36
CA LEU A 333 34.93 -9.98 27.99
C LEU A 333 35.20 -10.24 29.48
N ARG A 334 34.21 -10.01 30.36
CA ARG A 334 34.32 -10.32 31.79
C ARG A 334 34.65 -11.81 32.06
N THR A 335 34.29 -12.69 31.14
CA THR A 335 34.57 -14.14 31.18
C THR A 335 36.03 -14.50 30.93
N SER A 336 36.80 -13.64 30.26
CA SER A 336 38.22 -13.90 29.97
C SER A 336 39.10 -14.09 31.21
N ASN A 337 38.68 -13.54 32.36
CA ASN A 337 39.40 -13.66 33.62
C ASN A 337 38.93 -14.85 34.50
N LEU A 338 37.94 -15.65 34.06
CA LEU A 338 37.40 -16.75 34.86
C LEU A 338 38.44 -17.86 35.12
N HIS A 339 39.20 -18.25 34.09
CA HIS A 339 40.25 -19.27 34.24
C HIS A 339 41.36 -18.85 35.19
N ALA A 340 41.77 -17.58 35.18
CA ALA A 340 42.76 -17.06 36.11
C ALA A 340 42.24 -17.11 37.56
N ARG A 341 40.97 -16.76 37.78
CA ARG A 341 40.32 -16.83 39.11
C ARG A 341 40.19 -18.26 39.61
N GLN A 342 39.85 -19.21 38.73
CA GLN A 342 39.74 -20.62 39.06
C GLN A 342 41.10 -21.23 39.42
N ARG A 343 42.17 -20.89 38.68
CA ARG A 343 43.54 -21.30 39.02
C ARG A 343 43.97 -20.79 40.38
N GLN A 344 43.79 -19.49 40.64
CA GLN A 344 44.10 -18.89 41.95
C GLN A 344 43.28 -19.52 43.10
N ALA A 345 42.02 -19.87 42.87
CA ALA A 345 41.21 -20.56 43.86
C ALA A 345 41.75 -21.97 44.15
N SER A 346 42.12 -22.73 43.10
CA SER A 346 42.70 -24.08 43.25
C SER A 346 44.06 -24.08 43.96
N GLU A 347 44.89 -23.07 43.71
CA GLU A 347 46.18 -22.89 44.40
C GLU A 347 45.99 -22.57 45.89
N LYS A 348 45.05 -21.68 46.23
CA LYS A 348 44.71 -21.38 47.62
C LYS A 348 44.20 -22.60 48.38
N ILE A 349 43.44 -23.48 47.72
CA ILE A 349 42.98 -24.74 48.32
C ILE A 349 44.16 -25.68 48.58
N LYS A 350 45.12 -25.80 47.66
CA LYS A 350 46.33 -26.62 47.85
C LYS A 350 47.19 -26.13 49.01
N VAL A 351 47.43 -24.82 49.11
CA VAL A 351 48.20 -24.23 50.22
C VAL A 351 47.52 -24.50 51.56
N ARG A 352 46.20 -24.30 51.66
CA ARG A 352 45.44 -24.62 52.88
C ARG A 352 45.54 -26.09 53.28
N HIS A 353 45.49 -27.02 52.31
CA HIS A 353 45.67 -28.45 52.60
C HIS A 353 47.08 -28.78 53.11
N GLN A 354 48.11 -28.08 52.62
CA GLN A 354 49.48 -28.22 53.11
C GLN A 354 49.64 -27.64 54.53
N ASP A 355 49.04 -26.48 54.81
CA ASP A 355 49.10 -25.88 56.14
C ASP A 355 48.39 -26.78 57.18
N ILE A 356 47.23 -27.34 56.83
CA ILE A 356 46.49 -28.26 57.70
C ILE A 356 47.29 -29.54 57.96
N SER A 357 47.98 -30.09 56.95
CA SER A 357 48.79 -31.30 57.13
C SER A 357 50.00 -31.05 58.03
N VAL A 358 50.66 -29.89 57.90
CA VAL A 358 51.77 -29.48 58.78
C VAL A 358 51.30 -29.31 60.23
N VAL A 359 50.14 -28.67 60.44
CA VAL A 359 49.55 -28.52 61.78
C VAL A 359 49.20 -29.88 62.39
N LEU A 360 48.57 -30.78 61.64
CA LEU A 360 48.27 -32.14 62.10
C LEU A 360 49.54 -32.95 62.45
N LEU A 361 50.58 -32.86 61.62
CA LEU A 361 51.87 -33.50 61.89
C LEU A 361 52.54 -32.94 63.16
N SER A 362 52.41 -31.64 63.42
CA SER A 362 52.93 -31.01 64.63
C SER A 362 52.16 -31.46 65.88
N LEU A 363 50.83 -31.56 65.81
CA LEU A 363 49.97 -32.04 66.90
C LEU A 363 50.27 -33.50 67.25
N ILE A 364 50.46 -34.36 66.25
CA ILE A 364 50.82 -35.77 66.44
C ILE A 364 52.18 -35.89 67.13
N LYS A 365 53.18 -35.09 66.71
CA LYS A 365 54.49 -35.05 67.37
C LYS A 365 54.42 -34.56 68.81
N THR A 366 53.62 -33.52 69.09
CA THR A 366 53.45 -33.06 70.47
C THR A 366 52.75 -34.10 71.34
N SER A 367 51.74 -34.81 70.81
CA SER A 367 51.08 -35.88 71.56
C SER A 367 52.00 -37.05 71.91
N GLN A 368 52.98 -37.37 71.06
CA GLN A 368 53.98 -38.41 71.35
C GLN A 368 54.98 -38.00 72.44
N VAL A 369 55.22 -36.69 72.63
CA VAL A 369 56.14 -36.18 73.67
C VAL A 369 55.51 -36.17 75.07
N TYR A 370 54.18 -36.17 75.18
CA TYR A 370 53.44 -36.20 76.46
C TYR A 370 52.91 -37.60 76.84
N SER A 371 53.38 -38.69 76.19
CA SER A 371 52.97 -40.08 76.48
C SER A 371 54.08 -40.94 77.11
N ILE A 372 54.97 -40.32 77.88
CA ILE A 372 55.94 -40.97 78.78
C ILE A 372 55.65 -40.44 80.17
#